data_AF-A0A2P5WEV4-F1
#
_entry.id   AF-A0A2P5WEV4-F1
#
_cell.length_a   1.000
_cell.length_b   1.000
_cell.length_c   1.000
_cell.angle_alpha   90.00
_cell.angle_beta   90.00
_cell.angle_gamma   90.00
#
_symmetry.space_group_name_H-M   'P 1'
#
loop_
_entity.id
_entity.type
_entity.pdbx_description
1 polymer ?
#
loop_
_entity_poly.entity_id
_entity_poly.type
_entity_poly.pdbx_seq_one_letter_code
_entity_poly.pdbx_strand_id
1 'polypeptide(L)'
;MNTSSVACSQSWSISEESLRRYVHFASESCVQELLMSASNDCGDGWKILLTLDNGVEISKRRSGSLHIFRSRCLLRSVSPQQFITVANAIDAAKARVWKW
;
A
#
# COMPACT_ATOMS: atom_id res chain seq x y z
N MET A 1 16.36 -34.22 -47.64
CA MET A 1 15.32 -34.22 -46.58
C MET A 1 15.51 -32.95 -45.78
N ASN A 2 14.69 -31.93 -46.04
CA ASN A 2 14.82 -30.60 -45.44
C ASN A 2 14.37 -30.65 -43.98
N THR A 3 15.31 -30.52 -43.05
CA THR A 3 15.03 -30.25 -41.64
C THR A 3 14.68 -28.77 -41.52
N SER A 4 13.39 -28.44 -41.66
CA SER A 4 12.87 -27.14 -41.27
C SER A 4 12.94 -27.02 -39.75
N SER A 5 13.99 -26.40 -39.24
CA SER A 5 14.03 -25.89 -37.87
C SER A 5 12.94 -24.83 -37.74
N VAL A 6 11.83 -25.20 -37.10
CA VAL A 6 10.84 -24.23 -36.65
C VAL A 6 11.54 -23.39 -35.59
N ALA A 7 12.13 -22.27 -36.01
CA ALA A 7 12.56 -21.24 -35.11
C ALA A 7 11.32 -20.84 -34.31
N CYS A 8 11.28 -21.23 -33.03
CA CYS A 8 10.29 -20.76 -32.10
C CYS A 8 10.48 -19.25 -31.91
N SER A 9 9.96 -18.46 -32.85
CA SER A 9 9.58 -17.07 -32.66
C SER A 9 8.33 -17.02 -31.78
N GLN A 10 8.33 -17.73 -30.64
CA GLN A 10 7.35 -17.54 -29.59
C GLN A 10 7.65 -16.16 -29.00
N SER A 11 7.08 -15.13 -29.62
CA SER A 11 6.90 -13.84 -28.99
C SER A 11 6.16 -14.10 -27.68
N TRP A 12 6.87 -13.95 -26.56
CA TRP A 12 6.29 -13.98 -25.23
C TRP A 12 5.40 -12.73 -25.09
N SER A 13 4.23 -12.78 -25.71
CA SER A 13 3.21 -11.76 -25.53
C SER A 13 2.44 -12.11 -24.27
N ILE A 14 2.49 -11.22 -23.29
CA ILE A 14 1.63 -11.30 -22.11
C ILE A 14 0.23 -10.87 -22.56
N SER A 15 -0.76 -11.73 -22.37
CA SER A 15 -2.14 -11.35 -22.64
C SER A 15 -2.59 -10.24 -21.69
N GLU A 16 -3.43 -9.33 -22.16
CA GLU A 16 -3.99 -8.25 -21.33
C GLU A 16 -4.66 -8.80 -20.07
N GLU A 17 -5.35 -9.93 -20.18
CA GLU A 17 -5.98 -10.62 -19.05
C GLU A 17 -4.98 -11.11 -18.00
N SER A 18 -3.81 -11.58 -18.43
CA SER A 18 -2.75 -12.00 -17.49
C SER A 18 -2.12 -10.79 -16.81
N LEU A 19 -1.96 -9.67 -17.53
CA LEU A 19 -1.50 -8.42 -16.95
C LEU A 19 -2.50 -7.86 -15.93
N ARG A 20 -3.80 -7.84 -16.25
CA ARG A 20 -4.86 -7.38 -15.34
C ARG A 20 -4.89 -8.20 -14.05
N ARG A 21 -4.84 -9.53 -14.15
CA ARG A 21 -4.77 -10.41 -12.98
C ARG A 21 -3.52 -10.15 -12.13
N TYR A 22 -2.37 -9.95 -12.75
CA TYR A 22 -1.14 -9.62 -12.03
C TYR A 22 -1.25 -8.26 -11.32
N VAL A 23 -1.72 -7.21 -12.00
CA VAL A 23 -1.88 -5.88 -11.42
C VAL A 23 -2.87 -5.92 -10.27
N HIS A 24 -4.00 -6.61 -10.44
CA HIS A 24 -4.99 -6.80 -9.37
C HIS A 24 -4.35 -7.46 -8.16
N PHE A 25 -3.69 -8.62 -8.36
CA PHE A 25 -3.02 -9.35 -7.30
C PHE A 25 -1.92 -8.53 -6.60
N ALA A 26 -1.07 -7.83 -7.35
CA ALA A 26 -0.01 -7.00 -6.81
C ALA A 26 -0.57 -5.82 -6.01
N SER A 27 -1.65 -5.20 -6.51
CA SER A 27 -2.33 -4.09 -5.83
C SER A 27 -3.04 -4.54 -4.55
N GLU A 28 -3.78 -5.65 -4.60
CA GLU A 28 -4.47 -6.22 -3.43
C GLU A 28 -3.48 -6.65 -2.36
N SER A 29 -2.41 -7.35 -2.75
CA SER A 29 -1.36 -7.76 -1.81
C SER A 29 -0.74 -6.56 -1.11
N CYS A 30 -0.44 -5.49 -1.85
CA CYS A 30 0.10 -4.26 -1.27
C CYS A 30 -0.91 -3.58 -0.31
N VAL A 31 -2.18 -3.45 -0.71
CA VAL A 31 -3.22 -2.85 0.12
C VAL A 31 -3.44 -3.67 1.40
N GLN A 32 -3.49 -5.00 1.29
CA GLN A 32 -3.63 -5.89 2.43
C GLN A 32 -2.45 -5.77 3.40
N GLU A 33 -1.21 -5.75 2.90
CA GLU A 33 -0.03 -5.53 3.75
C GLU A 33 -0.05 -4.16 4.45
N LEU A 34 -0.49 -3.11 3.76
CA LEU A 34 -0.64 -1.77 4.35
C LEU A 34 -1.72 -1.73 5.42
N LEU A 35 -2.89 -2.33 5.17
CA LEU A 35 -3.99 -2.39 6.13
C LEU A 35 -3.63 -3.22 7.36
N MET A 36 -2.98 -4.38 7.17
CA MET A 36 -2.45 -5.19 8.27
C MET A 36 -1.39 -4.42 9.07
N SER A 37 -0.52 -3.67 8.40
CA SER A 37 0.49 -2.84 9.07
C SER A 37 -0.12 -1.68 9.88
N ALA A 38 -1.29 -1.18 9.46
CA ALA A 38 -2.03 -0.12 10.14
C ALA A 38 -2.86 -0.63 11.34
N SER A 39 -3.07 -1.94 11.47
CA SER A 39 -3.78 -2.50 12.63
C SER A 39 -2.97 -2.29 13.92
N ASN A 40 -3.69 -2.27 15.05
CA ASN A 40 -3.12 -1.99 16.37
C ASN A 40 -2.74 -3.27 17.14
N ASP A 41 -2.55 -4.40 16.44
CA ASP A 41 -2.24 -5.66 17.09
C ASP A 41 -0.86 -5.59 17.76
N CYS A 42 -0.83 -5.86 19.07
CA CYS A 42 0.30 -5.52 19.93
C CYS A 42 1.50 -6.49 19.83
N GLY A 43 1.47 -7.47 18.92
CA GLY A 43 2.49 -8.51 18.75
C GLY A 43 3.42 -8.34 17.54
N ASP A 44 3.27 -7.26 16.78
CA ASP A 44 3.68 -7.23 15.37
C ASP A 44 5.17 -6.96 15.07
N GLY A 45 6.06 -6.97 16.08
CA GLY A 45 7.50 -6.73 15.84
C GLY A 45 7.84 -5.31 15.37
N TRP A 46 6.97 -4.33 15.63
CA TRP A 46 7.24 -2.91 15.38
C TRP A 46 8.25 -2.37 16.39
N LYS A 47 9.36 -1.82 15.90
CA LYS A 47 10.35 -1.11 16.71
C LYS A 47 10.11 0.40 16.60
N ILE A 48 9.90 1.07 17.73
CA ILE A 48 9.83 2.54 17.79
C ILE A 48 11.21 3.09 17.45
N LEU A 49 11.26 3.99 16.46
CA LEU A 49 12.48 4.68 16.03
C LEU A 49 12.54 6.10 16.55
N LEU A 50 11.40 6.80 16.56
CA LEU A 50 11.33 8.19 16.96
C LEU A 50 10.01 8.44 17.67
N THR A 51 10.09 9.10 18.81
CA THR A 51 8.95 9.73 19.48
C THR A 51 9.21 11.21 19.48
N LEU A 52 8.33 11.96 18.85
CA LEU A 52 8.40 13.41 18.76
C LEU A 52 7.52 14.01 19.86
N ASP A 53 7.97 15.13 20.43
CA ASP A 53 7.31 15.75 21.60
C ASP A 53 5.86 16.18 21.36
N ASN A 54 5.45 16.30 20.09
CA ASN A 54 4.09 16.62 19.67
C ASN A 54 3.14 15.40 19.64
N GLY A 55 3.56 14.24 20.14
CA GLY A 55 2.75 13.02 20.17
C GLY A 55 2.76 12.21 18.86
N VAL A 56 3.71 12.50 17.96
CA VAL A 56 3.99 11.68 16.78
C VAL A 56 4.99 10.59 17.13
N GLU A 57 4.66 9.34 16.82
CA GLU A 57 5.53 8.19 16.91
C GLU A 57 5.83 7.67 15.49
N ILE A 58 7.08 7.33 15.23
CA ILE A 58 7.50 6.61 14.03
C ILE A 58 8.06 5.25 14.46
N SER A 59 7.44 4.21 13.93
CA SER A 59 7.83 2.82 14.13
C SER A 59 8.26 2.17 12.82
N LYS A 60 9.10 1.14 12.91
CA LYS A 60 9.63 0.39 11.77
C LYS A 60 9.49 -1.11 12.02
N ARG A 61 9.11 -1.84 10.97
CA ARG A 61 9.06 -3.30 10.93
C ARG A 61 9.80 -3.81 9.69
N ARG A 62 10.38 -5.00 9.76
CA ARG A 62 10.93 -5.69 8.59
C ARG A 62 9.84 -6.56 7.96
N SER A 63 9.58 -6.38 6.67
CA SER A 63 8.70 -7.24 5.87
C SER A 63 9.52 -7.85 4.74
N GLY A 64 9.93 -9.11 4.89
CA GLY A 64 10.84 -9.78 3.96
C GLY A 64 12.17 -9.04 3.78
N SER A 65 12.46 -8.64 2.54
CA SER A 65 13.65 -7.85 2.17
C SER A 65 13.49 -6.34 2.38
N LEU A 66 12.25 -5.86 2.57
CA LEU A 66 11.93 -4.44 2.69
C LEU A 66 11.63 -4.07 4.14
N HIS A 67 11.58 -2.76 4.39
CA HIS A 67 11.17 -2.21 5.67
C HIS A 67 9.88 -1.42 5.51
N ILE A 68 8.95 -1.63 6.42
CA ILE A 68 7.71 -0.85 6.51
C ILE A 68 7.88 0.15 7.64
N PHE A 69 7.57 1.40 7.35
CA PHE A 69 7.53 2.48 8.31
C PHE A 69 6.09 2.87 8.57
N ARG A 70 5.77 3.13 9.83
CA ARG A 70 4.43 3.54 10.25
C ARG A 70 4.55 4.73 11.19
N SER A 71 3.87 5.82 10.83
CA SER A 71 3.70 6.97 11.70
C SER A 71 2.33 6.92 12.39
N ARG A 72 2.30 7.24 13.68
CA ARG A 72 1.07 7.38 14.47
C ARG A 72 1.10 8.74 15.15
N CYS A 73 0.01 9.47 15.11
CA CYS A 73 -0.12 10.77 15.77
C CYS A 73 -1.38 10.77 16.63
N LEU A 74 -1.22 11.05 17.93
CA LEU A 74 -2.35 11.18 18.84
C LEU A 74 -2.86 12.62 18.87
N LEU A 75 -4.01 12.86 18.24
CA LEU A 75 -4.67 14.17 18.26
C LEU A 75 -5.50 14.31 19.55
N ARG A 76 -5.03 15.14 20.50
CA ARG A 76 -5.71 15.34 21.80
C ARG A 76 -6.82 16.39 21.76
N SER A 77 -6.72 17.36 20.86
CA SER A 77 -7.61 18.54 20.81
C SER A 77 -8.68 18.45 19.73
N VAL A 78 -8.80 17.31 19.04
CA VAL A 78 -9.72 17.10 17.92
C VAL A 78 -10.60 15.91 18.24
N SER A 79 -11.92 16.07 18.17
CA SER A 79 -12.85 14.95 18.34
C SER A 79 -12.80 13.99 17.14
N PRO A 80 -13.09 12.69 17.33
CA PRO A 80 -13.17 11.74 16.22
C PRO A 80 -14.11 12.20 15.11
N GLN A 81 -15.25 12.81 15.46
CA GLN A 81 -16.24 13.30 14.50
C GLN A 81 -15.67 14.43 13.64
N GLN A 82 -15.03 15.43 14.25
CA GLN A 82 -14.38 16.52 13.51
C GLN A 82 -13.30 16.00 12.57
N PHE A 83 -12.49 15.05 13.04
CA PHE A 83 -11.47 14.41 12.21
C PHE A 83 -12.08 13.71 11.00
N ILE A 84 -13.10 12.87 11.21
CA ILE A 84 -13.79 12.13 10.14
C ILE A 84 -14.42 13.10 9.13
N THR A 85 -15.08 14.17 9.59
CA THR A 85 -15.67 15.18 8.70
C THR A 85 -14.62 15.82 7.79
N VAL A 86 -13.47 16.22 8.35
CA VAL A 86 -12.38 16.82 7.56
C VAL A 86 -11.77 15.80 6.59
N ALA A 87 -11.52 14.57 7.05
CA ALA A 87 -11.00 13.50 6.19
C ALA A 87 -11.92 13.22 4.99
N ASN A 88 -13.23 13.14 5.23
CA ASN A 88 -14.24 12.95 4.18
C ASN A 88 -14.31 14.14 3.23
N ALA A 89 -14.20 15.38 3.74
CA ALA A 89 -14.19 16.56 2.88
C ALA A 89 -12.96 16.61 1.96
N ILE A 90 -11.79 16.21 2.48
CA ILE A 90 -10.55 16.09 1.69
C ILE A 90 -10.70 15.00 0.63
N ASP A 91 -11.24 13.83 0.98
CA ASP A 91 -11.47 12.73 0.05
C ASP A 91 -12.44 13.12 -1.08
N ALA A 92 -13.56 13.75 -0.72
CA ALA A 92 -14.52 14.28 -1.68
C ALA A 92 -13.90 15.36 -2.60
N ALA A 93 -12.98 16.18 -2.08
CA ALA A 93 -12.24 17.15 -2.89
C ALA A 93 -11.27 16.47 -3.86
N LYS A 94 -10.55 15.43 -3.43
CA LYS A 94 -9.68 14.64 -4.31
C LYS A 94 -10.47 14.01 -5.46
N ALA A 95 -11.63 13.40 -5.18
CA ALA A 95 -12.48 12.81 -6.21
C ALA A 95 -12.95 13.84 -7.27
N ARG A 96 -12.96 15.13 -6.95
CA ARG A 96 -13.33 16.21 -7.88
C ARG A 96 -12.15 16.75 -8.68
N VAL A 97 -10.92 16.65 -8.16
CA VAL A 97 -9.70 17.19 -8.80
C VAL A 97 -9.06 16.19 -9.77
N TRP A 98 -9.28 14.89 -9.58
CA TRP A 98 -8.66 13.82 -10.40
C TRP A 98 -9.68 13.09 -11.29
N LYS A 99 -10.60 13.83 -11.95
CA LYS A 99 -11.35 13.29 -13.10
C LYS A 99 -10.45 13.38 -14.34
N TRP A 100 -9.79 12.28 -14.69
CA TRP A 100 -9.32 12.01 -16.06
C TRP A 100 -10.27 11.02 -16.71
#